data_AF-A0A7G2T8L2-F1
#
_entry.id   AF-A0A7G2T8L2-F1
#
_cell.length_a   1.000
_cell.length_b   1.000
_cell.length_c   1.000
_cell.angle_alpha   90.00
_cell.angle_beta   90.00
_cell.angle_gamma   90.00
#
_symmetry.space_group_name_H-M   'P 1'
#
loop_
_entity.id
_entity.type
_entity.pdbx_description
1 polymer ?
#
loop_
_entity_poly.entity_id
_entity_poly.type
_entity_poly.pdbx_seq_one_letter_code
_entity_poly.pdbx_strand_id
1 'polypeptide(L)'
;MTHVIQIFKSVERIEKLDYSTESRQLLDKWGDSFVSKTGYLTDSTLLLPINKEQEPDLKTADLVIIQDINGFDPFLVEKSWDKTNWPSWFKNSRKNDVLSANRQLICFNRLLRKGTFEIFKIEKNESGTFDLHLNYSANEFHIGIPKRDDHKIAELKLGKPIRYKVNGKSDFTMTGRKQRTFVEYDYIFEYLGQADKMEFRDLNKIGKTKSIPTDNYKLVDERKILK
;
A
#
# COMPACT_ATOMS: atom_id res chain seq x y z
N MET A 1 7.47 5.02 -21.78
CA MET A 1 6.12 4.95 -21.22
C MET A 1 6.17 4.11 -19.95
N THR A 2 5.56 4.60 -18.88
CA THR A 2 5.58 3.95 -17.57
C THR A 2 4.15 3.68 -17.14
N HIS A 3 3.85 2.44 -16.77
CA HIS A 3 2.54 2.09 -16.24
C HIS A 3 2.36 2.65 -14.82
N VAL A 4 1.14 3.05 -14.46
CA VAL A 4 0.84 3.61 -13.15
C VAL A 4 -0.30 2.84 -12.48
N ILE A 5 -0.06 2.36 -11.26
CA ILE A 5 -1.08 1.78 -10.39
C ILE A 5 -1.21 2.66 -9.15
N GLN A 6 -2.44 3.00 -8.79
CA GLN A 6 -2.79 3.59 -7.52
C GLN A 6 -3.23 2.50 -6.54
N ILE A 7 -2.73 2.59 -5.31
CA ILE A 7 -3.17 1.76 -4.20
C ILE A 7 -3.68 2.65 -3.09
N PHE A 8 -4.87 2.36 -2.57
CA PHE A 8 -5.31 2.85 -1.27
C PHE A 8 -5.22 1.70 -0.28
N LYS A 9 -4.52 1.93 0.83
CA LYS A 9 -4.24 0.91 1.85
C LYS A 9 -4.78 1.36 3.20
N SER A 10 -5.53 0.50 3.86
CA SER A 10 -5.90 0.63 5.26
C SER A 10 -5.40 -0.60 6.01
N VAL A 11 -4.80 -0.38 7.18
CA VAL A 11 -4.31 -1.46 8.04
C VAL A 11 -4.66 -1.14 9.48
N GLU A 12 -5.45 -2.02 10.07
CA GLU A 12 -5.93 -1.86 11.43
C GLU A 12 -5.41 -3.00 12.29
N ARG A 13 -4.90 -2.64 13.47
CA ARG A 13 -4.37 -3.60 14.45
C ARG A 13 -5.23 -3.54 15.69
N ILE A 14 -5.88 -4.65 15.99
CA ILE A 14 -6.90 -4.73 17.04
C ILE A 14 -6.43 -5.73 18.08
N GLU A 15 -6.50 -5.34 19.35
CA GLU A 15 -6.23 -6.26 20.45
C GLU A 15 -7.42 -7.18 20.69
N LYS A 16 -7.17 -8.34 21.32
CA LYS A 16 -8.23 -9.33 21.55
C LYS A 16 -9.46 -8.81 22.30
N LEU A 17 -9.29 -7.85 23.20
CA LEU A 17 -10.39 -7.29 23.98
C LEU A 17 -11.37 -6.51 23.11
N ASP A 18 -10.87 -5.89 22.04
CA ASP A 18 -11.64 -4.99 21.16
C ASP A 18 -12.06 -5.66 19.84
N TYR A 19 -11.67 -6.92 19.63
CA TYR A 19 -11.97 -7.66 18.41
C TYR A 19 -13.39 -8.24 18.45
N SER A 20 -14.30 -7.59 17.73
CA SER A 20 -15.70 -8.01 17.56
C SER A 20 -16.15 -7.87 16.11
N THR A 21 -17.28 -8.49 15.77
CA THR A 21 -17.88 -8.32 14.43
C THR A 21 -18.25 -6.86 14.17
N GLU A 22 -18.72 -6.16 15.20
CA GLU A 22 -19.12 -4.75 15.13
C GLU A 22 -17.91 -3.83 14.90
N SER A 23 -16.81 -4.03 15.65
CA SER A 23 -15.60 -3.22 15.48
C SER A 23 -15.00 -3.40 14.08
N ARG A 24 -15.09 -4.62 13.51
CA ARG A 24 -14.68 -4.90 12.12
C ARG A 24 -15.53 -4.18 11.07
N GLN A 25 -16.83 -4.05 11.27
CA GLN A 25 -17.71 -3.34 10.32
C GLN A 25 -17.37 -1.84 10.25
N LEU A 26 -16.86 -1.25 11.33
CA LEU A 26 -16.42 0.14 11.33
C LEU A 26 -15.18 0.35 10.44
N LEU A 27 -14.35 -0.68 10.27
CA LEU A 27 -13.15 -0.65 9.41
C LEU A 27 -13.47 -0.69 7.91
N ASP A 28 -14.69 -1.11 7.55
CA ASP A 28 -15.09 -1.24 6.15
C ASP A 28 -15.41 0.10 5.48
N LYS A 29 -15.43 1.19 6.26
CA LYS A 29 -15.76 2.54 5.81
C LYS A 29 -14.52 3.27 5.32
N TRP A 30 -14.38 3.34 4.00
CA TRP A 30 -13.56 4.38 3.38
C TRP A 30 -14.36 5.68 3.28
N GLY A 31 -13.70 6.82 3.42
CA GLY A 31 -14.28 8.08 2.97
C GLY A 31 -14.32 8.12 1.43
N ASP A 32 -15.11 9.04 0.87
CA ASP A 32 -15.25 9.19 -0.59
C ASP A 32 -13.97 9.72 -1.25
N SER A 33 -13.07 10.30 -0.47
CA SER A 33 -11.85 10.91 -0.98
C SER A 33 -10.68 10.87 -0.01
N PHE A 34 -9.48 11.03 -0.57
CA PHE A 34 -8.20 11.02 0.12
C PHE A 34 -7.39 12.27 -0.24
N VAL A 35 -6.95 13.04 0.75
CA VAL A 35 -5.98 14.12 0.51
C VAL A 35 -4.62 13.50 0.32
N SER A 36 -4.17 13.46 -0.93
CA SER A 36 -2.91 12.81 -1.30
C SER A 36 -1.85 13.84 -1.68
N LYS A 37 -0.63 13.57 -1.25
CA LYS A 37 0.60 14.26 -1.70
C LYS A 37 1.60 13.27 -2.31
N THR A 38 1.21 12.02 -2.54
CA THR A 38 2.11 10.94 -2.96
C THR A 38 2.35 10.92 -4.47
N GLY A 39 1.55 11.68 -5.22
CA GLY A 39 1.61 11.83 -6.66
C GLY A 39 0.31 11.42 -7.34
N TYR A 40 0.12 11.78 -8.61
CA TYR A 40 -1.06 11.39 -9.38
C TYR A 40 -0.79 11.42 -10.88
N LEU A 41 -1.59 10.68 -11.65
CA LEU A 41 -1.57 10.71 -13.11
C LEU A 41 -2.61 11.71 -13.62
N THR A 42 -2.22 12.60 -14.53
CA THR A 42 -3.13 13.49 -15.28
C THR A 42 -2.58 13.66 -16.69
N ASP A 43 -3.42 13.55 -17.72
CA ASP A 43 -3.04 13.81 -19.11
C ASP A 43 -1.71 13.13 -19.53
N SER A 44 -1.61 11.81 -19.25
CA SER A 44 -0.40 10.99 -19.48
C SER A 44 0.87 11.52 -18.79
N THR A 45 0.74 12.40 -17.80
CA THR A 45 1.83 12.99 -17.04
C THR A 45 1.74 12.52 -15.60
N LEU A 46 2.75 11.78 -15.16
CA LEU A 46 2.86 11.34 -13.77
C LEU A 46 3.50 12.47 -12.95
N LEU A 47 2.71 13.10 -12.09
CA LEU A 47 3.17 14.15 -11.18
C LEU A 47 3.62 13.50 -9.86
N LEU A 48 4.87 13.70 -9.47
CA LEU A 48 5.46 13.18 -8.24
C LEU A 48 6.06 14.29 -7.37
N PRO A 49 6.20 14.08 -6.06
CA PRO A 49 6.85 15.04 -5.18
C PRO A 49 8.30 15.29 -5.55
N ILE A 50 8.79 16.52 -5.40
CA ILE A 50 10.17 16.91 -5.78
C ILE A 50 11.25 16.09 -5.06
N ASN A 51 11.00 15.65 -3.83
CA ASN A 51 11.94 14.79 -3.10
C ASN A 51 12.08 13.39 -3.72
N LYS A 52 11.28 13.03 -4.73
CA LYS A 52 11.38 11.78 -5.49
C LYS A 52 12.21 11.90 -6.77
N GLU A 53 12.62 13.11 -7.16
CA GLU A 53 13.38 13.34 -8.39
C GLU A 53 14.72 12.56 -8.43
N GLN A 54 15.33 12.35 -7.26
CA GLN A 54 16.61 11.67 -7.13
C GLN A 54 16.49 10.14 -7.06
N GLU A 55 15.29 9.56 -7.07
CA GLU A 55 15.11 8.10 -7.01
C GLU A 55 15.58 7.50 -8.36
N PRO A 56 16.69 6.74 -8.38
CA PRO A 56 17.30 6.27 -9.62
C PRO A 56 16.37 5.33 -10.39
N ASP A 57 15.59 4.52 -9.67
CA ASP A 57 14.69 3.52 -10.26
C ASP A 57 13.53 4.15 -11.03
N LEU A 58 13.10 5.38 -10.72
CA LEU A 58 12.00 6.04 -11.42
C LEU A 58 12.31 6.28 -12.90
N LYS A 59 13.58 6.61 -13.23
CA LYS A 59 13.98 6.97 -14.60
C LYS A 59 13.86 5.81 -15.57
N THR A 60 13.92 4.58 -15.07
CA THR A 60 13.89 3.35 -15.85
C THR A 60 12.66 2.49 -15.55
N ALA A 61 11.71 3.00 -14.75
CA ALA A 61 10.58 2.24 -14.27
C ALA A 61 9.60 1.92 -15.40
N ASP A 62 9.30 0.63 -15.56
CA ASP A 62 8.23 0.16 -16.44
C ASP A 62 6.87 0.25 -15.75
N LEU A 63 6.86 0.12 -14.43
CA LEU A 63 5.69 0.26 -13.57
C LEU A 63 6.05 1.09 -12.35
N VAL A 64 5.19 2.06 -12.04
CA VAL A 64 5.19 2.82 -10.81
C VAL A 64 3.89 2.53 -10.07
N ILE A 65 4.03 2.20 -8.78
CA ILE A 65 2.92 2.10 -7.85
C ILE A 65 2.97 3.30 -6.91
N ILE A 66 1.88 4.06 -6.89
CA ILE A 66 1.63 5.13 -5.93
C ILE A 66 0.71 4.54 -4.87
N GLN A 67 1.09 4.65 -3.60
CA GLN A 67 0.33 4.12 -2.49
C GLN A 67 -0.03 5.25 -1.53
N ASP A 68 -1.32 5.38 -1.23
CA ASP A 68 -1.85 6.23 -0.17
C ASP A 68 -2.32 5.35 0.98
N ILE A 69 -1.91 5.68 2.21
CA ILE A 69 -2.20 4.88 3.40
C ILE A 69 -3.12 5.64 4.34
N ASN A 70 -4.25 5.03 4.68
CA ASN A 70 -5.21 5.62 5.60
C ASN A 70 -4.58 5.92 6.97
N GLY A 71 -4.81 7.13 7.48
CA GLY A 71 -4.23 7.59 8.75
C GLY A 71 -2.73 7.85 8.75
N PHE A 72 -2.05 7.84 7.59
CA PHE A 72 -0.61 8.08 7.50
C PHE A 72 -0.25 9.11 6.42
N ASP A 73 0.32 10.26 6.84
CA ASP A 73 0.93 11.23 5.94
C ASP A 73 2.48 11.11 6.06
N PRO A 74 3.20 10.68 5.00
CA PRO A 74 4.66 10.54 5.03
C PRO A 74 5.39 11.88 5.21
N PHE A 75 4.73 13.02 4.96
CA PHE A 75 5.30 14.35 5.06
C PHE A 75 5.04 15.01 6.42
N LEU A 76 4.18 14.42 7.25
CA LEU A 76 3.84 14.90 8.60
C LEU A 76 4.28 13.92 9.69
N VAL A 77 5.35 13.15 9.46
CA VAL A 77 5.93 12.25 10.47
C VAL A 77 6.66 13.07 11.54
N GLU A 78 5.87 13.76 12.37
CA GLU A 78 6.30 14.33 13.64
C GLU A 78 6.05 13.30 14.73
N LYS A 79 7.09 12.98 15.49
CA LYS A 79 7.00 11.98 16.57
C LYS A 79 7.50 12.57 17.88
N SER A 80 7.08 11.94 18.97
CA SER A 80 7.47 12.35 20.34
C SER A 80 8.98 12.49 20.53
N TRP A 81 9.78 11.71 19.80
CA TRP A 81 11.24 11.78 19.84
C TRP A 81 11.84 12.98 19.11
N ASP A 82 11.11 13.70 18.25
CA ASP A 82 11.66 14.88 17.58
C ASP A 82 12.01 15.98 18.58
N LYS A 83 11.23 16.06 19.68
CA LYS A 83 11.41 16.99 20.80
C LYS A 83 12.44 16.52 21.86
N THR A 84 13.05 15.35 21.68
CA THR A 84 14.06 14.81 22.62
C THR A 84 15.47 15.27 22.26
N ASN A 85 16.41 15.18 23.21
CA ASN A 85 17.84 15.47 22.97
C ASN A 85 18.60 14.32 22.29
N TRP A 86 17.90 13.38 21.65
CA TRP A 86 18.56 12.24 20.99
C TRP A 86 19.37 12.68 19.76
N PRO A 87 20.45 11.96 19.42
CA PRO A 87 21.25 12.26 18.24
C PRO A 87 20.44 12.25 16.93
N SER A 88 20.81 13.12 15.99
CA SER A 88 20.14 13.24 14.69
C SER A 88 20.15 11.94 13.89
N TRP A 89 21.27 11.20 13.90
CA TRP A 89 21.37 9.90 13.22
C TRP A 89 20.34 8.89 13.73
N PHE A 90 20.04 8.88 15.03
CA PHE A 90 19.07 7.98 15.63
C PHE A 90 17.65 8.35 15.23
N LYS A 91 17.31 9.65 15.31
CA LYS A 91 16.00 10.17 14.87
C LYS A 91 15.76 9.89 13.39
N ASN A 92 16.78 10.10 12.55
CA ASN A 92 16.72 9.85 11.12
C ASN A 92 16.56 8.36 10.81
N SER A 93 17.27 7.48 11.51
CA SER A 93 17.09 6.03 11.38
C SER A 93 15.65 5.62 11.67
N ARG A 94 15.08 6.09 12.79
CA ARG A 94 13.68 5.78 13.16
C ARG A 94 12.67 6.31 12.14
N LYS A 95 12.89 7.51 11.61
CA LYS A 95 12.05 8.06 10.52
C LYS A 95 12.14 7.21 9.26
N ASN A 96 13.35 6.80 8.89
CA ASN A 96 13.56 5.93 7.74
C ASN A 96 12.88 4.56 7.94
N ASP A 97 12.93 3.98 9.13
CA ASP A 97 12.23 2.73 9.44
C ASP A 97 10.72 2.86 9.20
N VAL A 98 10.11 3.94 9.73
CA VAL A 98 8.67 4.21 9.55
C VAL A 98 8.30 4.42 8.09
N LEU A 99 9.09 5.20 7.34
CA LEU A 99 8.87 5.45 5.91
C LEU A 99 9.09 4.18 5.08
N SER A 100 10.07 3.35 5.44
CA SER A 100 10.37 2.09 4.75
C SER A 100 9.29 1.03 4.95
N ALA A 101 8.63 1.02 6.12
CA ALA A 101 7.49 0.15 6.41
C ALA A 101 6.19 0.65 5.74
N ASN A 102 6.14 1.92 5.34
CA ASN A 102 4.97 2.59 4.77
C ASN A 102 5.34 3.24 3.43
N ARG A 103 5.91 2.45 2.51
CA ARG A 103 6.33 2.96 1.20
C ARG A 103 5.14 3.54 0.45
N GLN A 104 5.30 4.76 -0.07
CA GLN A 104 4.28 5.45 -0.85
C GLN A 104 4.54 5.37 -2.36
N LEU A 105 5.75 4.97 -2.73
CA LEU A 105 6.19 4.86 -4.10
C LEU A 105 7.01 3.58 -4.24
N ILE A 106 6.62 2.74 -5.18
CA ILE A 106 7.33 1.50 -5.51
C ILE A 106 7.55 1.51 -7.02
N CYS A 107 8.80 1.27 -7.43
CA CYS A 107 9.19 1.25 -8.82
C CYS A 107 9.62 -0.16 -9.20
N PHE A 108 9.21 -0.61 -10.38
CA PHE A 108 9.68 -1.85 -10.96
C PHE A 108 10.34 -1.57 -12.31
N ASN A 109 11.59 -1.99 -12.42
CA ASN A 109 12.35 -2.01 -13.65
C ASN A 109 12.29 -3.41 -14.24
N ARG A 110 12.05 -3.55 -15.55
CA ARG A 110 12.12 -4.82 -16.28
C ARG A 110 11.24 -5.90 -15.65
N LEU A 111 9.91 -5.67 -15.69
CA LEU A 111 8.86 -6.57 -15.16
C LEU A 111 8.74 -7.93 -15.86
N LEU A 112 9.83 -8.45 -16.43
CA LEU A 112 9.99 -9.82 -16.91
C LEU A 112 9.97 -10.84 -15.75
N ARG A 113 10.16 -10.39 -14.51
CA ARG A 113 10.06 -11.21 -13.29
C ARG A 113 8.95 -10.67 -12.39
N LYS A 114 8.33 -11.57 -11.61
CA LYS A 114 7.34 -11.24 -10.57
C LYS A 114 7.93 -10.22 -9.58
N GLY A 115 7.43 -9.00 -9.65
CA GLY A 115 7.75 -7.95 -8.69
C GLY A 115 7.03 -8.19 -7.37
N THR A 116 7.71 -8.07 -6.25
CA THR A 116 7.09 -8.19 -4.92
C THR A 116 6.91 -6.82 -4.29
N PHE A 117 5.75 -6.59 -3.69
CA PHE A 117 5.50 -5.41 -2.87
C PHE A 117 4.45 -5.75 -1.81
N GLU A 118 4.55 -5.16 -0.62
CA GLU A 118 3.62 -5.45 0.48
C GLU A 118 3.46 -6.97 0.66
N ILE A 119 2.22 -7.46 0.64
CA ILE A 119 1.88 -8.89 0.71
C ILE A 119 1.62 -9.53 -0.66
N PHE A 120 2.04 -8.87 -1.74
CA PHE A 120 1.65 -9.19 -3.11
C PHE A 120 2.84 -9.49 -4.02
N LYS A 121 2.50 -10.16 -5.13
CA LYS A 121 3.33 -10.29 -6.33
C LYS A 121 2.56 -9.69 -7.50
N ILE A 122 3.27 -8.99 -8.39
CA ILE A 122 2.74 -8.44 -9.64
C ILE A 122 3.59 -8.90 -10.81
N GLU A 123 2.93 -9.28 -11.89
CA GLU A 123 3.59 -9.60 -13.15
C GLU A 123 2.85 -8.97 -14.33
N LYS A 124 3.59 -8.63 -15.38
CA LYS A 124 3.00 -8.19 -16.64
C LYS A 124 2.61 -9.43 -17.45
N ASN A 125 1.36 -9.52 -17.87
CA ASN A 125 0.87 -10.63 -18.67
C ASN A 125 1.10 -10.38 -20.17
N GLU A 126 0.85 -11.40 -21.00
CA GLU A 126 1.05 -11.36 -22.45
C GLU A 126 0.17 -10.31 -23.14
N SER A 127 -1.01 -10.01 -22.58
CA SER A 127 -1.89 -8.94 -23.07
C SER A 127 -1.44 -7.52 -22.67
N GLY A 128 -0.31 -7.39 -21.96
CA GLY A 128 0.27 -6.09 -21.57
C GLY A 128 -0.36 -5.45 -20.33
N THR A 129 -1.27 -6.15 -19.67
CA THR A 129 -1.91 -5.82 -18.37
C THR A 129 -1.15 -6.47 -17.21
N PHE A 130 -1.62 -6.29 -15.97
CA PHE A 130 -0.92 -6.79 -14.78
C PHE A 130 -1.73 -7.79 -13.99
N ASP A 131 -1.14 -8.94 -13.70
CA ASP A 131 -1.71 -9.93 -12.80
C ASP A 131 -1.25 -9.68 -11.37
N LEU A 132 -2.22 -9.59 -10.46
CA LEU A 132 -2.02 -9.40 -9.03
C LEU A 132 -2.19 -10.74 -8.30
N HIS A 133 -1.20 -11.10 -7.49
CA HIS A 133 -1.16 -12.34 -6.74
C HIS A 133 -0.95 -12.08 -5.25
N LEU A 134 -1.61 -12.86 -4.41
CA LEU A 134 -1.27 -12.96 -3.00
C LEU A 134 0.06 -13.71 -2.86
N ASN A 135 0.99 -13.14 -2.08
CA ASN A 135 2.26 -13.75 -1.73
C ASN A 135 2.25 -14.10 -0.23
N TYR A 136 1.34 -14.99 0.17
CA TYR A 136 1.14 -15.37 1.57
C TYR A 136 2.36 -16.10 2.12
N SER A 137 2.95 -17.02 1.37
CA SER A 137 4.09 -17.85 1.80
C SER A 137 5.27 -17.01 2.30
N ALA A 138 5.59 -15.92 1.61
CA ALA A 138 6.65 -14.99 2.01
C ALA A 138 6.21 -14.00 3.12
N ASN A 139 4.91 -13.89 3.39
CA ASN A 139 4.32 -12.91 4.29
C ASN A 139 3.51 -13.53 5.43
N GLU A 140 3.68 -14.83 5.70
CA GLU A 140 2.92 -15.57 6.73
C GLU A 140 3.02 -14.89 8.11
N PHE A 141 4.21 -14.42 8.48
CA PHE A 141 4.42 -13.74 9.76
C PHE A 141 3.77 -12.35 9.84
N HIS A 142 3.57 -11.69 8.70
CA HIS A 142 2.96 -10.37 8.63
C HIS A 142 1.43 -10.46 8.60
N ILE A 143 0.89 -11.39 7.81
CA ILE A 143 -0.57 -11.61 7.70
C ILE A 143 -1.09 -12.39 8.91
N GLY A 144 -0.36 -13.41 9.35
CA GLY A 144 -0.75 -14.29 10.43
C GLY A 144 -1.76 -15.37 10.00
N ILE A 145 -2.36 -16.00 11.00
CA ILE A 145 -3.29 -17.13 10.85
C ILE A 145 -4.70 -16.60 10.52
N PRO A 146 -5.48 -17.23 9.63
CA PRO A 146 -5.27 -18.55 9.02
C PRO A 146 -4.31 -18.57 7.86
N LYS A 147 -3.69 -19.74 7.66
CA LYS A 147 -2.86 -20.03 6.49
C LYS A 147 -3.68 -19.95 5.21
N ARG A 148 -3.05 -19.43 4.17
CA ARG A 148 -3.59 -19.31 2.81
C ARG A 148 -2.51 -19.72 1.82
N ASP A 149 -2.93 -20.15 0.65
CA ASP A 149 -2.00 -20.46 -0.43
C ASP A 149 -1.73 -19.20 -1.27
N ASP A 150 -0.54 -19.16 -1.88
CA ASP A 150 -0.23 -18.17 -2.90
C ASP A 150 -1.14 -18.40 -4.12
N HIS A 151 -1.86 -17.37 -4.56
CA HIS A 151 -2.80 -17.50 -5.66
C HIS A 151 -3.01 -16.17 -6.39
N LYS A 152 -3.59 -16.25 -7.60
CA LYS A 152 -3.96 -15.07 -8.39
C LYS A 152 -5.23 -14.45 -7.80
N ILE A 153 -5.16 -13.17 -7.44
CA ILE A 153 -6.31 -12.40 -6.96
C ILE A 153 -7.13 -11.95 -8.17
N ALA A 154 -6.49 -11.26 -9.11
CA ALA A 154 -7.13 -10.73 -10.30
C ALA A 154 -6.14 -10.18 -11.32
N GLU A 155 -6.68 -9.80 -12.48
CA GLU A 155 -5.99 -9.02 -13.51
C GLU A 155 -6.43 -7.55 -13.41
N LEU A 156 -5.48 -6.63 -13.32
CA LEU A 156 -5.70 -5.19 -13.20
C LEU A 156 -5.95 -4.59 -14.59
N LYS A 157 -7.14 -3.98 -14.76
CA LYS A 157 -7.59 -3.36 -16.00
C LYS A 157 -8.00 -1.91 -15.76
N LEU A 158 -7.86 -1.10 -16.81
CA LEU A 158 -8.22 0.31 -16.78
C LEU A 158 -9.71 0.46 -16.45
N GLY A 159 -10.05 1.35 -15.51
CA GLY A 159 -11.43 1.59 -15.10
C GLY A 159 -12.11 0.41 -14.39
N LYS A 160 -11.35 -0.62 -13.98
CA LYS A 160 -11.86 -1.77 -13.20
C LYS A 160 -11.07 -1.94 -11.89
N PRO A 161 -11.33 -1.08 -10.89
CA PRO A 161 -10.70 -1.18 -9.58
C PRO A 161 -11.00 -2.50 -8.88
N ILE A 162 -10.11 -2.89 -7.96
CA ILE A 162 -10.21 -4.13 -7.20
C ILE A 162 -10.01 -3.84 -5.73
N ARG A 163 -10.97 -4.23 -4.90
CA ARG A 163 -10.85 -4.16 -3.44
C ARG A 163 -10.49 -5.55 -2.90
N TYR A 164 -9.35 -5.66 -2.26
CA TYR A 164 -8.84 -6.89 -1.66
C TYR A 164 -8.81 -6.76 -0.14
N LYS A 165 -9.50 -7.67 0.55
CA LYS A 165 -9.53 -7.71 2.01
C LYS A 165 -8.96 -9.01 2.51
N VAL A 166 -8.05 -8.91 3.48
CA VAL A 166 -7.47 -10.08 4.13
C VAL A 166 -7.21 -9.78 5.60
N ASN A 167 -7.36 -10.78 6.45
CA ASN A 167 -7.07 -10.63 7.86
C ASN A 167 -6.29 -11.81 8.41
N GLY A 168 -5.70 -11.59 9.57
CA GLY A 168 -5.13 -12.67 10.35
C GLY A 168 -4.89 -12.27 11.79
N LYS A 169 -4.48 -13.26 12.57
CA LYS A 169 -4.12 -13.09 13.97
C LYS A 169 -2.71 -13.61 14.23
N SER A 170 -2.08 -13.03 15.24
CA SER A 170 -0.75 -13.40 15.70
C SER A 170 -0.74 -13.48 17.22
N ASP A 171 -0.40 -14.68 17.73
CA ASP A 171 -0.33 -15.03 19.17
C ASP A 171 1.12 -15.18 19.67
N PHE A 172 2.09 -15.10 18.75
CA PHE A 172 3.48 -15.45 19.01
C PHE A 172 4.44 -14.37 18.48
N THR A 173 5.56 -14.21 19.17
CA THR A 173 6.79 -13.60 18.64
C THR A 173 7.85 -14.67 18.45
N MET A 174 8.97 -14.33 17.80
CA MET A 174 10.11 -15.26 17.67
C MET A 174 10.67 -15.74 19.02
N THR A 175 10.41 -15.04 20.12
CA THR A 175 11.01 -15.27 21.44
C THR A 175 9.99 -15.64 22.53
N GLY A 176 8.70 -15.72 22.23
CA GLY A 176 7.69 -16.07 23.23
C GLY A 176 6.24 -15.85 22.80
N ARG A 177 5.33 -15.96 23.77
CA ARG A 177 3.91 -15.61 23.58
C ARG A 177 3.75 -14.09 23.70
N LYS A 178 2.89 -13.52 22.86
CA LYS A 178 2.41 -12.14 23.03
C LYS A 178 0.91 -12.13 23.21
N GLN A 179 0.38 -10.99 23.63
CA GLN A 179 -1.05 -10.74 23.58
C GLN A 179 -1.54 -10.92 22.14
N ARG A 180 -2.64 -11.67 21.98
CA ARG A 180 -3.27 -11.92 20.68
C ARG A 180 -3.60 -10.57 20.03
N THR A 181 -3.10 -10.41 18.82
CA THR A 181 -3.33 -9.24 17.98
C THR A 181 -3.97 -9.70 16.68
N PHE A 182 -4.99 -8.98 16.24
CA PHE A 182 -5.66 -9.16 14.97
C PHE A 182 -5.23 -8.03 14.03
N VAL A 183 -5.00 -8.37 12.77
CA VAL A 183 -4.68 -7.40 11.73
C VAL A 183 -5.69 -7.55 10.62
N GLU A 184 -6.32 -6.43 10.26
CA GLU A 184 -7.28 -6.33 9.16
C GLU A 184 -6.64 -5.45 8.09
N TYR A 185 -6.47 -6.01 6.89
CA TYR A 185 -5.94 -5.31 5.73
C TYR A 185 -7.06 -5.08 4.72
N ASP A 186 -7.11 -3.86 4.19
CA ASP A 186 -8.00 -3.48 3.10
C ASP A 186 -7.21 -2.69 2.06
N TYR A 187 -7.17 -3.20 0.84
CA TYR A 187 -6.44 -2.60 -0.27
C TYR A 187 -7.41 -2.33 -1.42
N ILE A 188 -7.31 -1.16 -2.04
CA ILE A 188 -8.00 -0.84 -3.28
C ILE A 188 -6.94 -0.57 -4.33
N PHE A 189 -6.95 -1.36 -5.40
CA PHE A 189 -6.04 -1.24 -6.53
C PHE A 189 -6.75 -0.64 -7.72
N GLU A 190 -6.13 0.35 -8.33
CA GLU A 190 -6.62 0.97 -9.55
C GLU A 190 -5.46 1.12 -10.55
N TYR A 191 -5.63 0.52 -11.72
CA TYR A 191 -4.71 0.78 -12.83
C TYR A 191 -5.13 2.07 -13.52
N LEU A 192 -4.27 3.09 -13.46
CA LEU A 192 -4.56 4.44 -13.99
C LEU A 192 -4.18 4.60 -15.47
N GLY A 193 -3.40 3.67 -16.03
CA GLY A 193 -2.93 3.74 -17.41
C GLY A 193 -1.43 3.97 -17.50
N GLN A 194 -1.01 4.69 -18.55
CA GLN A 194 0.39 4.94 -18.88
C GLN A 194 0.73 6.43 -18.76
N ALA A 195 1.94 6.69 -18.29
CA ALA A 195 2.57 8.00 -18.31
C ALA A 195 3.63 8.06 -19.40
N ASP A 196 3.61 9.12 -20.20
CA ASP A 196 4.60 9.42 -21.23
C ASP A 196 5.77 10.20 -20.65
N LYS A 197 5.50 11.02 -19.63
CA LYS A 197 6.49 11.82 -18.92
C LYS A 197 6.22 11.87 -17.41
N MET A 198 7.25 12.18 -16.65
CA MET A 198 7.19 12.42 -15.22
C MET A 198 7.55 13.87 -14.94
N GLU A 199 6.82 14.51 -14.04
CA GLU A 199 7.08 15.88 -13.61
C GLU A 199 7.13 15.92 -12.07
N PHE A 200 8.09 16.67 -11.55
CA PHE A 200 8.32 16.79 -10.13
C PHE A 200 7.85 18.15 -9.62
N ARG A 201 7.06 18.15 -8.54
CA ARG A 201 6.44 19.37 -8.00
C ARG A 201 6.67 19.48 -6.49
N ASP A 202 6.74 20.72 -6.02
CA ASP A 202 6.76 21.03 -4.59
C ASP A 202 5.52 20.47 -3.88
N LEU A 203 5.66 20.14 -2.59
CA LEU A 203 4.57 19.55 -1.79
C LEU A 203 3.30 20.41 -1.73
N ASN A 204 3.46 21.75 -1.75
CA ASN A 204 2.34 22.69 -1.76
C ASN A 204 1.60 22.75 -3.12
N LYS A 205 2.21 22.25 -4.19
CA LYS A 205 1.66 22.25 -5.56
C LYS A 205 1.17 20.87 -6.02
N ILE A 206 1.47 19.81 -5.26
CA ILE A 206 1.09 18.43 -5.59
C ILE A 206 -0.09 17.89 -4.78
N GLY A 207 -0.43 18.56 -3.68
CA GLY A 207 -1.59 18.18 -2.88
C GLY A 207 -2.86 18.13 -3.73
N LYS A 208 -3.48 16.95 -3.81
CA LYS A 208 -4.71 16.74 -4.57
C LYS A 208 -5.64 15.77 -3.82
N THR A 209 -6.92 16.08 -3.86
CA THR A 209 -7.96 15.15 -3.40
C THR A 209 -8.19 14.10 -4.47
N LYS A 210 -7.88 12.84 -4.14
CA LYS A 210 -8.16 11.67 -4.98
C LYS A 210 -9.52 11.10 -4.58
N SER A 211 -10.34 10.74 -5.56
CA SER A 211 -11.56 9.98 -5.29
C SER A 211 -11.17 8.51 -5.09
N ILE A 212 -11.76 7.88 -4.07
CA ILE A 212 -11.60 6.44 -3.85
C ILE A 212 -12.74 5.76 -4.62
N PRO A 213 -12.46 4.73 -5.44
CA PRO A 213 -13.53 4.03 -6.13
C PRO A 213 -14.29 3.15 -5.12
N THR A 214 -15.35 3.71 -4.52
CA THR A 214 -16.20 3.06 -3.50
C THR A 214 -17.43 2.37 -4.08
N ASP A 215 -17.82 2.69 -5.31
CA ASP A 215 -19.08 2.21 -5.90
C ASP A 215 -18.90 1.27 -7.11
N ASN A 216 -17.70 1.21 -7.68
CA ASN A 216 -17.42 0.40 -8.87
C ASN A 216 -16.09 -0.33 -8.75
N TYR A 217 -16.08 -1.43 -7.98
CA TYR A 217 -14.91 -2.31 -7.85
C TYR A 217 -15.32 -3.78 -7.80
N LYS A 218 -14.39 -4.64 -8.21
CA LYS A 218 -14.47 -6.07 -7.90
C LYS A 218 -14.01 -6.30 -6.46
N LEU A 219 -14.89 -6.86 -5.61
CA LEU A 219 -14.53 -7.24 -4.24
C LEU A 219 -13.95 -8.66 -4.23
N VAL A 220 -12.79 -8.81 -3.59
CA VAL A 220 -12.20 -10.09 -3.19
C VAL A 220 -12.01 -10.05 -1.68
N ASP A 221 -12.94 -10.63 -0.93
CA ASP A 221 -12.90 -10.68 0.53
C ASP A 221 -12.45 -12.06 1.01
N GLU A 222 -11.21 -12.13 1.48
CA GLU A 222 -10.61 -13.33 2.06
C GLU A 222 -10.52 -13.27 3.59
N ARG A 223 -11.20 -12.31 4.22
CA ARG A 223 -11.27 -12.26 5.67
C ARG A 223 -11.98 -13.49 6.21
N LYS A 224 -11.49 -13.99 7.33
CA LYS A 224 -12.09 -15.10 8.07
C LYS A 224 -12.59 -14.59 9.42
N ILE A 225 -13.57 -15.27 9.99
CA ILE A 225 -13.98 -15.01 11.38
C ILE A 225 -12.89 -15.60 12.28
N LEU A 226 -12.17 -14.74 12.97
CA LEU A 226 -11.07 -15.12 13.85
C LEU A 226 -11.57 -15.18 15.30
N LYS A 227 -11.05 -16.14 16.07
CA LYS A 227 -11.31 -16.30 17.50
C LYS A 227 -10.00 -16.24 18.28
#